data_AF-A0AAD6YPP0-F1
#
_entry.id   AF-A0AAD6YPP0-F1
#
_cell.length_a   1.000
_cell.length_b   1.000
_cell.length_c   1.000
_cell.angle_alpha   90.00
_cell.angle_beta   90.00
_cell.angle_gamma   90.00
#
_symmetry.space_group_name_H-M   'P 1'
#
loop_
_entity.id
_entity.type
_entity.pdbx_description
1 polymer ?
#
loop_
_entity_poly.entity_id
_entity_poly.type
_entity_poly.pdbx_seq_one_letter_code
_entity_poly.pdbx_strand_id
1 'polypeptide(L)'
;MAVFDVRSLLGVQPSADSLAQYIASLHSLESVEPQVKSYSDAVYFNYYQLGLSLLFAPKNGYKPATGLTCSALRDADLALESIDFYNVPAPAPSDPKSKGTSAHRAELAFATYSGVPFTLKLAEAADKDSKEIARPAQLLVEAGTTGKEFVACMGEPARKGGGAGPSSGSIGIWCEWTRDAVMVEFGGVEATGALAWERGKDAVWRVITLFSNHS
;
A
#
# COMPACT_ATOMS: atom_id res chain seq x y z
N MET A 1 13.92 -8.31 -16.77
CA MET A 1 12.64 -8.46 -16.04
C MET A 1 11.61 -7.62 -16.76
N ALA A 2 10.41 -8.14 -17.02
CA ALA A 2 9.33 -7.33 -17.56
C ALA A 2 8.99 -6.25 -16.53
N VAL A 3 8.96 -4.98 -16.95
CA VAL A 3 8.50 -3.89 -16.11
C VAL A 3 6.97 -3.98 -16.06
N PHE A 4 6.44 -4.66 -15.06
CA PHE A 4 4.99 -4.72 -14.84
C PHE A 4 4.50 -3.37 -14.32
N ASP A 5 3.56 -2.76 -15.05
CA ASP A 5 2.82 -1.62 -14.54
C ASP A 5 1.74 -2.13 -13.58
N VAL A 6 2.04 -2.13 -12.28
CA VAL A 6 1.16 -2.69 -11.25
C VAL A 6 -0.22 -2.01 -11.25
N ARG A 7 -0.32 -0.76 -11.70
CA ARG A 7 -1.62 -0.06 -11.82
C ARG A 7 -2.53 -0.68 -12.88
N SER A 8 -1.98 -1.36 -13.89
CA SER A 8 -2.78 -2.06 -14.90
C SER A 8 -3.56 -3.25 -14.33
N LEU A 9 -3.25 -3.68 -13.10
CA LEU A 9 -3.99 -4.71 -12.39
C LEU A 9 -5.26 -4.17 -11.74
N LEU A 10 -5.38 -2.85 -11.53
CA LEU A 10 -6.59 -2.28 -10.94
C LEU A 10 -7.80 -2.55 -11.85
N GLY A 11 -8.89 -2.98 -11.23
CA GLY A 11 -10.14 -3.36 -11.89
C GLY A 11 -10.21 -4.83 -12.34
N VAL A 12 -9.11 -5.59 -12.33
CA VAL A 12 -9.13 -7.00 -12.74
C VAL A 12 -9.76 -7.90 -11.67
N GLN A 13 -10.23 -9.07 -12.08
CA GLN A 13 -10.81 -10.08 -11.19
C GLN A 13 -9.70 -10.89 -10.50
N PRO A 14 -9.98 -11.54 -9.34
CA PRO A 14 -8.98 -12.34 -8.65
C PRO A 14 -8.38 -13.47 -9.49
N SER A 15 -9.16 -14.08 -10.39
CA SER A 15 -8.69 -15.16 -11.29
C SER A 15 -7.96 -14.67 -12.55
N ALA A 16 -7.76 -13.36 -12.73
CA ALA A 16 -7.13 -12.82 -13.93
C ALA A 16 -5.68 -13.29 -14.10
N ASP A 17 -5.32 -13.76 -15.30
CA ASP A 17 -3.97 -14.23 -15.63
C ASP A 17 -2.90 -13.17 -15.38
N SER A 18 -3.20 -11.90 -15.66
CA SER A 18 -2.27 -10.78 -15.41
C SER A 18 -1.89 -10.65 -13.94
N LEU A 19 -2.85 -10.88 -13.04
CA LEU A 19 -2.63 -10.84 -11.60
C LEU A 19 -1.80 -12.04 -11.14
N ALA A 20 -2.13 -13.24 -11.62
CA ALA A 20 -1.38 -14.45 -11.31
C ALA A 20 0.08 -14.36 -11.81
N GLN A 21 0.31 -13.84 -13.02
CA GLN A 21 1.64 -13.59 -13.57
C GLN A 21 2.43 -12.58 -12.75
N TYR A 22 1.78 -11.51 -12.29
CA TYR A 22 2.42 -10.53 -11.42
C TYR A 22 2.84 -11.16 -10.08
N ILE A 23 1.95 -11.88 -9.40
CA ILE A 23 2.28 -12.55 -8.13
C ILE A 23 3.42 -13.56 -8.32
N ALA A 24 3.37 -14.36 -9.38
CA ALA A 24 4.44 -15.31 -9.71
C ALA A 24 5.78 -14.60 -10.02
N SER A 25 5.76 -13.37 -10.54
CA SER A 25 6.99 -12.60 -10.79
C SER A 25 7.69 -12.15 -9.50
N LEU A 26 6.97 -12.10 -8.37
CA LEU A 26 7.51 -11.70 -7.06
C LEU A 26 8.14 -12.86 -6.28
N HIS A 27 7.93 -14.11 -6.70
CA HIS A 27 8.40 -15.28 -5.98
C HIS A 27 8.89 -16.37 -6.92
N SER A 28 10.13 -16.83 -6.74
CA SER A 28 10.82 -17.67 -7.71
C SER A 28 10.68 -19.19 -7.48
N LEU A 29 10.16 -19.63 -6.33
CA LEU A 29 10.37 -21.03 -5.90
C LEU A 29 9.13 -21.82 -5.45
N GLU A 30 8.02 -21.18 -5.07
CA GLU A 30 6.76 -21.87 -4.70
C GLU A 30 5.52 -21.01 -5.02
N SER A 31 4.39 -21.67 -5.23
CA SER A 31 3.07 -21.02 -5.33
C SER A 31 2.71 -20.40 -3.99
N VAL A 32 2.63 -19.07 -3.93
CA VAL A 32 2.20 -18.36 -2.72
C VAL A 32 0.68 -18.22 -2.73
N GLU A 33 0.02 -18.84 -1.76
CA GLU A 33 -1.42 -18.69 -1.58
C GLU A 33 -1.76 -17.51 -0.67
N PRO A 34 -2.80 -16.72 -1.00
CA PRO A 34 -3.23 -15.63 -0.13
C PRO A 34 -4.03 -16.15 1.07
N GLN A 35 -3.91 -15.46 2.21
CA GLN A 35 -4.94 -15.54 3.24
C GLN A 35 -6.11 -14.63 2.87
N VAL A 36 -7.26 -15.24 2.57
CA VAL A 36 -8.49 -14.52 2.22
C VAL A 36 -9.23 -14.05 3.47
N LYS A 37 -9.59 -12.78 3.51
CA LYS A 37 -10.55 -12.21 4.49
C LYS A 37 -11.67 -11.51 3.75
N SER A 38 -12.88 -12.05 3.84
CA SER A 38 -14.04 -11.46 3.20
C SER A 38 -14.92 -10.70 4.19
N TYR A 39 -15.49 -9.60 3.71
CA TYR A 39 -16.49 -8.76 4.34
C TYR A 39 -17.55 -8.42 3.30
N SER A 40 -18.69 -7.86 3.73
CA SER A 40 -19.79 -7.53 2.82
C SER A 40 -19.46 -6.47 1.77
N ASP A 41 -18.43 -5.67 2.02
CA ASP A 41 -18.00 -4.49 1.27
C ASP A 41 -16.59 -4.64 0.67
N ALA A 42 -15.81 -5.63 1.11
CA ALA A 42 -14.44 -5.83 0.63
C ALA A 42 -13.98 -7.28 0.80
N VAL A 43 -13.08 -7.73 -0.07
CA VAL A 43 -12.39 -9.01 0.07
C VAL A 43 -10.89 -8.79 -0.05
N TYR A 44 -10.14 -9.18 0.98
CA TYR A 44 -8.69 -9.04 1.06
C TYR A 44 -8.01 -10.35 0.71
N PHE A 45 -7.04 -10.31 -0.19
CA PHE A 45 -6.11 -11.40 -0.46
C PHE A 45 -4.74 -10.96 0.08
N ASN A 46 -4.37 -11.49 1.25
CA ASN A 46 -3.15 -11.11 1.95
C ASN A 46 -2.02 -12.10 1.62
N TYR A 47 -1.00 -11.65 0.90
CA TYR A 47 0.23 -12.39 0.62
C TYR A 47 1.32 -11.95 1.59
N TYR A 48 1.21 -12.43 2.83
CA TYR A 48 2.09 -12.01 3.93
C TYR A 48 3.59 -12.13 3.61
N GLN A 49 4.01 -13.25 3.03
CA GLN A 49 5.41 -13.49 2.67
C GLN A 49 5.92 -12.56 1.57
N LEU A 50 5.02 -12.03 0.74
CA LEU A 50 5.36 -11.10 -0.34
C LEU A 50 5.27 -9.64 0.08
N GLY A 51 4.81 -9.34 1.29
CA GLY A 51 4.54 -7.96 1.72
C GLY A 51 3.48 -7.28 0.85
N LEU A 52 2.46 -8.02 0.41
CA LEU A 52 1.46 -7.58 -0.56
C LEU A 52 0.05 -7.89 -0.04
N SER A 53 -0.85 -6.91 -0.08
CA SER A 53 -2.29 -7.12 0.12
C SER A 53 -3.07 -6.59 -1.08
N LEU A 54 -4.07 -7.34 -1.51
CA LEU A 54 -4.96 -6.97 -2.60
C LEU A 54 -6.38 -6.82 -2.06
N LEU A 55 -6.99 -5.65 -2.23
CA LEU A 55 -8.37 -5.39 -1.84
C LEU A 55 -9.27 -5.43 -3.07
N PHE A 56 -10.23 -6.35 -3.06
CA PHE A 56 -11.25 -6.45 -4.08
C PHE A 56 -12.58 -5.87 -3.60
N ALA A 57 -13.13 -4.96 -4.40
CA ALA A 57 -14.47 -4.42 -4.19
C ALA A 57 -15.53 -5.33 -4.82
N PRO A 58 -16.59 -5.70 -4.08
CA PRO A 58 -17.77 -6.34 -4.64
C PRO A 58 -18.50 -5.45 -5.65
N LYS A 59 -18.94 -6.03 -6.76
CA LYS A 59 -19.68 -5.37 -7.84
C LYS A 59 -21.02 -6.09 -8.08
N ASN A 60 -21.87 -5.52 -8.93
CA ASN A 60 -23.14 -6.12 -9.37
C ASN A 60 -24.09 -6.53 -8.22
N GLY A 61 -24.02 -5.84 -7.08
CA GLY A 61 -24.83 -6.15 -5.90
C GLY A 61 -24.38 -7.38 -5.11
N TYR A 62 -23.21 -7.96 -5.42
CA TYR A 62 -22.61 -9.01 -4.61
C TYR A 62 -22.27 -8.48 -3.22
N LYS A 63 -22.62 -9.27 -2.19
CA LYS A 63 -22.29 -9.02 -0.79
C LYS A 63 -21.67 -10.29 -0.22
N PRO A 64 -20.33 -10.43 -0.25
CA PRO A 64 -19.66 -11.61 0.30
C PRO A 64 -20.04 -11.80 1.77
N ALA A 65 -20.26 -13.05 2.19
CA ALA A 65 -20.37 -13.35 3.61
C ALA A 65 -19.00 -13.24 4.27
N THR A 66 -18.97 -12.97 5.58
CA THR A 66 -17.72 -12.94 6.34
C THR A 66 -17.09 -14.33 6.43
N GLY A 67 -15.78 -14.44 6.19
CA GLY A 67 -15.02 -15.67 6.36
C GLY A 67 -15.12 -16.69 5.20
N LEU A 68 -15.50 -16.25 4.00
CA LEU A 68 -15.48 -17.09 2.81
C LEU A 68 -14.04 -17.45 2.40
N THR A 69 -13.87 -18.67 1.91
CA THR A 69 -12.64 -19.12 1.25
C THR A 69 -12.59 -18.63 -0.19
N CYS A 70 -11.40 -18.63 -0.80
CA CYS A 70 -11.21 -18.23 -2.21
C CYS A 70 -12.19 -18.95 -3.16
N SER A 71 -12.33 -20.26 -3.02
CA SER A 71 -13.24 -21.09 -3.84
C SER A 71 -14.73 -20.79 -3.68
N ALA A 72 -15.12 -20.09 -2.61
CA ALA A 72 -16.52 -19.74 -2.33
C ALA A 72 -16.88 -18.31 -2.77
N LEU A 73 -15.90 -17.56 -3.31
CA LEU A 73 -16.12 -16.21 -3.82
C LEU A 73 -16.71 -16.24 -5.23
N ARG A 74 -17.57 -15.26 -5.52
CA ARG A 74 -18.03 -14.98 -6.89
C ARG A 74 -17.00 -14.10 -7.59
N ASP A 75 -15.97 -14.74 -8.14
CA ASP A 75 -14.81 -14.09 -8.77
C ASP A 75 -15.20 -13.00 -9.79
N ALA A 76 -16.19 -13.28 -10.65
CA ALA A 76 -16.67 -12.36 -11.67
C ALA A 76 -17.32 -11.08 -11.12
N ASP A 77 -17.73 -11.08 -9.86
CA ASP A 77 -18.35 -9.94 -9.17
C ASP A 77 -17.39 -9.24 -8.21
N LEU A 78 -16.09 -9.48 -8.37
CA LEU A 78 -15.03 -8.82 -7.64
C LEU A 78 -14.13 -8.07 -8.63
N ALA A 79 -13.59 -6.93 -8.20
CA ALA A 79 -12.58 -6.23 -8.95
C ALA A 79 -11.57 -5.60 -8.02
N LEU A 80 -10.30 -5.66 -8.40
CA LEU A 80 -9.19 -5.12 -7.62
C LEU A 80 -9.36 -3.60 -7.51
N GLU A 81 -9.53 -3.10 -6.29
CA GLU A 81 -9.73 -1.68 -6.00
C GLU A 81 -8.44 -1.04 -5.48
N SER A 82 -7.70 -1.76 -4.63
CA SER A 82 -6.41 -1.27 -4.15
C SER A 82 -5.37 -2.38 -3.95
N ILE A 83 -4.11 -1.97 -3.94
CA ILE A 83 -2.93 -2.80 -3.76
C ILE A 83 -2.07 -2.13 -2.70
N ASP A 84 -1.80 -2.84 -1.60
CA ASP A 84 -0.93 -2.37 -0.54
C ASP A 84 0.42 -3.08 -0.59
N PHE A 85 1.49 -2.30 -0.58
CA PHE A 85 2.85 -2.77 -0.40
C PHE A 85 3.28 -2.48 1.03
N TYR A 86 3.83 -3.47 1.71
CA TYR A 86 4.33 -3.34 3.06
C TYR A 86 5.84 -3.19 3.07
N ASN A 87 6.34 -2.36 3.99
CA ASN A 87 7.75 -2.25 4.33
C ASN A 87 7.88 -2.46 5.83
N VAL A 88 8.58 -3.53 6.20
CA VAL A 88 8.90 -3.83 7.59
C VAL A 88 10.40 -3.63 7.74
N PRO A 89 10.83 -2.45 8.23
CA PRO A 89 12.24 -2.23 8.54
C PRO A 89 12.71 -3.31 9.50
N ALA A 90 13.93 -3.83 9.30
CA ALA A 90 14.51 -4.76 10.25
C ALA A 90 14.47 -4.11 11.64
N PRO A 91 14.03 -4.83 12.70
CA PRO A 91 13.93 -4.25 14.02
C PRO A 91 15.30 -3.70 14.42
N ALA A 92 15.34 -2.42 14.80
CA ALA A 92 16.56 -1.83 15.32
C ALA A 92 17.03 -2.65 16.53
N PRO A 93 18.33 -2.92 16.67
CA PRO A 93 18.86 -3.77 17.73
C PRO A 93 18.89 -3.02 19.08
N SER A 94 17.73 -2.63 19.62
CA SER A 94 17.49 -2.32 21.05
C SER A 94 16.17 -1.55 21.23
N ASP A 95 15.04 -2.23 21.43
CA ASP A 95 14.03 -1.71 22.35
C ASP A 95 13.11 -2.82 22.89
N PRO A 96 13.25 -3.25 24.15
CA PRO A 96 12.47 -4.35 24.73
C PRO A 96 11.02 -3.99 25.09
N LYS A 97 10.48 -2.87 24.59
CA LYS A 97 9.19 -2.29 25.05
C LYS A 97 8.05 -2.21 24.02
N SER A 98 8.16 -2.71 22.80
CA SER A 98 7.02 -2.73 21.86
C SER A 98 6.07 -3.92 22.10
N LYS A 99 5.38 -3.93 23.24
CA LYS A 99 4.18 -4.78 23.40
C LYS A 99 3.04 -4.19 22.57
N GLY A 100 3.03 -4.50 21.28
CA GLY A 100 2.05 -4.00 20.31
C GLY A 100 0.62 -4.48 20.58
N THR A 101 -0.32 -3.55 20.42
CA THR A 101 -1.77 -3.79 20.32
C THR A 101 -2.13 -4.57 19.04
N SER A 102 -3.37 -5.03 18.93
CA SER A 102 -3.83 -5.99 17.90
C SER A 102 -3.64 -5.54 16.44
N ALA A 103 -3.74 -4.24 16.13
CA ALA A 103 -3.50 -3.70 14.79
C ALA A 103 -2.03 -3.86 14.36
N HIS A 104 -1.10 -3.58 15.27
CA HIS A 104 0.33 -3.77 15.06
C HIS A 104 0.69 -5.26 14.86
N ARG A 105 -0.10 -6.20 15.40
CA ARG A 105 0.13 -7.64 15.22
C ARG A 105 -0.24 -8.16 13.83
N ALA A 106 -1.30 -7.63 13.21
CA ALA A 106 -1.67 -8.02 11.85
C ALA A 106 -0.66 -7.47 10.82
N GLU A 107 -0.14 -6.26 11.05
CA GLU A 107 0.93 -5.65 10.25
C GLU A 107 2.28 -6.36 10.44
N LEU A 108 2.61 -6.80 11.67
CA LEU A 108 3.81 -7.60 11.95
C LEU A 108 3.84 -8.96 11.24
N ALA A 109 2.72 -9.40 10.65
CA ALA A 109 2.68 -10.64 9.89
C ALA A 109 3.21 -10.48 8.45
N PHE A 110 3.23 -9.26 7.90
CA PHE A 110 3.75 -9.01 6.56
C PHE A 110 5.29 -8.93 6.55
N ALA A 111 5.90 -9.48 5.51
CA ALA A 111 7.29 -9.20 5.16
C ALA A 111 7.40 -7.85 4.42
N THR A 112 8.62 -7.37 4.22
CA THR A 112 8.87 -6.29 3.25
C THR A 112 8.56 -6.77 1.84
N TYR A 113 7.90 -5.90 1.07
CA TYR A 113 7.45 -6.18 -0.27
C TYR A 113 8.59 -6.70 -1.15
N SER A 114 8.42 -7.91 -1.70
CA SER A 114 9.50 -8.61 -2.42
C SER A 114 9.90 -7.94 -3.74
N GLY A 115 9.07 -7.02 -4.26
CA GLY A 115 9.36 -6.25 -5.46
C GLY A 115 10.15 -4.96 -5.22
N VAL A 116 10.63 -4.68 -4.00
CA VAL A 116 11.48 -3.51 -3.74
C VAL A 116 12.91 -3.74 -4.30
N PRO A 117 13.53 -2.75 -4.99
CA PRO A 117 12.97 -1.44 -5.35
C PRO A 117 12.02 -1.51 -6.55
N PHE A 118 11.01 -0.64 -6.56
CA PHE A 118 10.05 -0.55 -7.67
C PHE A 118 9.79 0.90 -8.10
N THR A 119 9.25 1.08 -9.31
CA THR A 119 9.01 2.40 -9.89
C THR A 119 7.52 2.73 -9.88
N LEU A 120 7.17 3.84 -9.23
CA LEU A 120 5.84 4.45 -9.34
C LEU A 120 5.81 5.37 -10.55
N LYS A 121 4.91 5.11 -11.51
CA LYS A 121 4.61 6.07 -12.56
C LYS A 121 3.74 7.19 -11.98
N LEU A 122 4.05 8.44 -12.29
CA LEU A 122 3.31 9.60 -11.80
C LEU A 122 2.43 10.15 -12.93
N ALA A 123 1.27 10.69 -12.58
CA ALA A 123 0.41 11.35 -13.56
C ALA A 123 1.09 12.61 -14.12
N GLU A 124 0.60 13.16 -15.22
CA GLU A 124 1.02 14.50 -15.62
C GLU A 124 0.50 15.53 -14.60
N ALA A 125 1.31 16.56 -14.33
CA ALA A 125 0.94 17.61 -13.39
C ALA A 125 0.77 18.93 -14.13
N ALA A 126 -0.40 19.54 -13.95
CA ALA A 126 -0.65 20.92 -14.31
C ALA A 126 -0.99 21.75 -13.06
N ASP A 127 -0.66 23.04 -13.10
CA ASP A 127 -1.09 24.02 -12.12
C ASP A 127 -2.56 24.45 -12.36
N LYS A 128 -3.03 25.41 -11.55
CA LYS A 128 -4.41 25.91 -11.64
C LYS A 128 -4.71 26.63 -12.97
N ASP A 129 -3.68 27.09 -13.66
CA ASP A 129 -3.76 27.77 -14.95
C ASP A 129 -3.50 26.80 -16.12
N SER A 130 -3.55 25.49 -15.85
CA SER A 130 -3.27 24.41 -16.82
C SER A 130 -1.85 24.43 -17.39
N LYS A 131 -0.92 25.10 -16.70
CA LYS A 131 0.49 25.09 -17.07
C LYS A 131 1.17 23.87 -16.49
N GLU A 132 1.92 23.17 -17.33
CA GLU A 132 2.68 21.99 -16.94
C GLU A 132 3.65 22.33 -15.79
N ILE A 133 3.51 21.60 -14.68
CA ILE A 133 4.45 21.68 -13.57
C ILE A 133 5.55 20.66 -13.87
N ALA A 134 6.78 21.15 -13.98
CA ALA A 134 7.94 20.30 -14.13
C ALA A 134 8.11 19.42 -12.89
N ARG A 135 7.73 18.14 -13.01
CA ARG A 135 7.98 17.10 -12.01
C ARG A 135 8.46 15.82 -12.69
N PRO A 136 9.16 14.92 -11.99
CA PRO A 136 9.52 13.62 -12.55
C PRO A 136 8.28 12.83 -12.97
N ALA A 137 8.34 12.13 -14.11
CA ALA A 137 7.27 11.23 -14.55
C ALA A 137 7.20 9.93 -13.73
N GLN A 138 8.19 9.69 -12.87
CA GLN A 138 8.32 8.47 -12.10
C GLN A 138 9.14 8.69 -10.82
N LEU A 139 8.82 7.92 -9.78
CA LEU A 139 9.54 7.85 -8.52
C LEU A 139 10.08 6.43 -8.31
N LEU A 140 11.40 6.29 -8.14
CA LEU A 140 11.99 5.04 -7.65
C LEU A 140 11.76 4.94 -6.15
N VAL A 141 11.04 3.90 -5.74
CA VAL A 141 10.78 3.59 -4.34
C VAL A 141 11.72 2.49 -3.89
N GLU A 142 12.55 2.82 -2.92
CA GLU A 142 13.44 1.91 -2.21
C GLU A 142 12.90 1.66 -0.80
N ALA A 143 13.38 0.62 -0.12
CA ALA A 143 12.98 0.35 1.27
C ALA A 143 13.28 1.51 2.23
N GLY A 144 14.25 2.37 1.88
CA GLY A 144 14.64 3.53 2.67
C GLY A 144 13.96 4.84 2.27
N THR A 145 13.07 4.86 1.27
CA THR A 145 12.47 6.11 0.80
C THR A 145 11.67 6.80 1.91
N THR A 146 11.90 8.09 2.07
CA THR A 146 11.41 8.90 3.19
C THR A 146 10.32 9.88 2.76
N GLY A 147 9.59 10.43 3.74
CA GLY A 147 8.54 11.43 3.49
C GLY A 147 9.01 12.64 2.67
N LYS A 148 10.23 13.14 2.90
CA LYS A 148 10.78 14.26 2.12
C LYS A 148 11.01 13.90 0.65
N GLU A 149 11.35 12.65 0.35
CA GLU A 149 11.59 12.20 -1.03
C GLU A 149 10.27 12.07 -1.79
N PHE A 150 9.22 11.56 -1.13
CA PHE A 150 7.87 11.58 -1.70
C PHE A 150 7.40 13.01 -1.99
N VAL A 151 7.53 13.93 -1.03
CA VAL A 151 7.12 15.33 -1.21
C VAL A 151 7.96 16.05 -2.26
N ALA A 152 9.27 15.83 -2.29
CA ALA A 152 10.15 16.44 -3.30
C ALA A 152 9.81 16.00 -4.73
N CYS A 153 9.32 14.77 -4.91
CA CYS A 153 8.95 14.23 -6.22
C CYS A 153 7.49 14.53 -6.60
N MET A 154 6.56 14.36 -5.67
CA MET A 154 5.11 14.38 -5.93
C MET A 154 4.43 15.71 -5.54
N GLY A 155 5.15 16.60 -4.84
CA GLY A 155 4.60 17.84 -4.31
C GLY A 155 3.82 17.65 -3.01
N GLU A 156 3.05 18.66 -2.61
CA GLU A 156 2.22 18.61 -1.41
C GLU A 156 1.06 17.61 -1.58
N PRO A 157 0.79 16.75 -0.58
CA PRO A 157 -0.32 15.81 -0.63
C PRO A 157 -1.68 16.52 -0.56
N ALA A 158 -2.69 15.96 -1.23
CA ALA A 158 -4.05 16.49 -1.22
C ALA A 158 -4.76 16.25 0.11
N ARG A 159 -4.47 15.11 0.75
CA ARG A 159 -4.99 14.74 2.08
C ARG A 159 -3.85 14.22 2.94
N LYS A 160 -3.96 14.47 4.24
CA LYS A 160 -2.96 14.02 5.21
C LYS A 160 -3.58 13.88 6.60
N GLY A 161 -3.08 12.97 7.42
CA GLY A 161 -3.63 12.71 8.75
C GLY A 161 -2.78 11.76 9.59
N GLY A 162 -3.27 11.40 10.78
CA GLY A 162 -2.54 10.52 11.70
C GLY A 162 -1.48 11.24 12.55
N GLY A 163 -0.60 10.45 13.17
CA GLY A 163 0.47 10.93 14.07
C GLY A 163 0.01 11.32 15.48
N ALA A 164 -1.27 11.69 15.66
CA ALA A 164 -1.87 11.99 16.95
C ALA A 164 -2.27 10.70 17.69
N GLY A 165 -1.43 10.26 18.61
CA GLY A 165 -1.70 9.13 19.50
C GLY A 165 -0.45 8.70 20.27
N PRO A 166 -0.59 7.89 21.33
CA PRO A 166 0.58 7.35 22.03
C PRO A 166 1.43 6.52 21.07
N SER A 167 2.75 6.56 21.23
CA SER A 167 3.71 5.80 20.43
C SER A 167 3.48 4.27 20.45
N SER A 168 2.66 3.78 21.38
CA SER A 168 2.26 2.37 21.52
C SER A 168 1.00 1.96 20.75
N GLY A 169 0.37 2.85 19.97
CA GLY A 169 -0.86 2.49 19.24
C GLY A 169 -1.41 3.51 18.24
N SER A 170 -0.70 4.61 17.97
CA SER A 170 -1.06 5.53 16.89
C SER A 170 -0.77 4.91 15.53
N ILE A 171 -1.68 5.12 14.57
CA ILE A 171 -1.28 5.09 13.16
C ILE A 171 -0.22 6.19 12.97
N GLY A 172 0.84 5.90 12.23
CA GLY A 172 1.81 6.92 11.84
C GLY A 172 1.14 8.03 11.02
N ILE A 173 1.86 9.10 10.73
CA ILE A 173 1.35 10.07 9.74
C ILE A 173 1.18 9.37 8.38
N TRP A 174 0.19 9.83 7.62
CA TRP A 174 -0.06 9.37 6.27
C TRP A 174 -0.35 10.55 5.35
N CYS A 175 -0.01 10.37 4.08
CA CYS A 175 -0.17 11.36 3.02
C CYS A 175 -0.81 10.69 1.80
N GLU A 176 -1.79 11.36 1.18
CA GLU A 176 -2.45 10.89 -0.04
C GLU A 176 -2.26 11.92 -1.17
N TRP A 177 -1.75 11.45 -2.29
CA TRP A 177 -1.67 12.18 -3.56
C TRP A 177 -2.75 11.63 -4.49
N THR A 178 -3.99 12.11 -4.34
CA THR A 178 -5.17 11.64 -5.09
C THR A 178 -4.95 11.68 -6.60
N ARG A 179 -4.25 12.71 -7.12
CA ARG A 179 -3.90 12.81 -8.54
C ARG A 179 -3.12 11.58 -9.04
N ASP A 180 -2.22 11.09 -8.21
CA ASP A 180 -1.37 9.93 -8.52
C ASP A 180 -2.01 8.61 -8.08
N ALA A 181 -3.16 8.64 -7.41
CA ALA A 181 -3.80 7.48 -6.81
C ALA A 181 -2.87 6.70 -5.88
N VAL A 182 -2.08 7.44 -5.08
CA VAL A 182 -1.11 6.90 -4.13
C VAL A 182 -1.41 7.43 -2.73
N MET A 183 -1.46 6.54 -1.75
CA MET A 183 -1.38 6.88 -0.33
C MET A 183 -0.13 6.25 0.27
N VAL A 184 0.55 6.98 1.14
CA VAL A 184 1.73 6.49 1.86
C VAL A 184 1.52 6.70 3.35
N GLU A 185 1.63 5.61 4.11
CA GLU A 185 1.75 5.64 5.55
C GLU A 185 3.22 5.57 5.96
N PHE A 186 3.63 6.38 6.91
CA PHE A 186 5.00 6.41 7.41
C PHE A 186 5.11 5.69 8.76
N GLY A 187 6.21 4.98 8.95
CA GLY A 187 6.50 4.24 10.17
C GLY A 187 7.57 4.89 11.03
N GLY A 188 7.85 4.26 12.17
CA GLY A 188 8.94 4.67 13.07
C GLY A 188 8.52 5.70 14.12
N VAL A 189 9.47 6.02 15.00
CA VAL A 189 9.27 7.00 16.07
C VAL A 189 9.10 8.42 15.51
N GLU A 190 9.58 8.65 14.30
CA GLU A 190 9.52 9.88 13.52
C GLU A 190 8.09 10.18 13.06
N ALA A 191 7.28 9.16 12.79
CA ALA A 191 5.91 9.28 12.29
C ALA A 191 4.83 9.30 13.39
N THR A 192 5.20 9.28 14.68
CA THR A 192 4.25 9.19 15.81
C THR A 192 4.53 10.24 16.89
N GLY A 193 3.50 10.58 17.68
CA GLY A 193 3.60 11.48 18.84
C GLY A 193 3.48 12.97 18.50
N ALA A 194 3.69 13.81 19.52
CA ALA A 194 3.40 15.25 19.48
C ALA A 194 4.16 16.07 18.42
N LEU A 195 5.20 15.48 17.79
CA LEU A 195 6.03 16.10 16.76
C LEU A 195 6.16 15.24 15.50
N ALA A 196 5.12 14.45 15.20
CA ALA A 196 5.14 13.52 14.08
C ALA A 196 5.19 14.24 12.72
N TRP A 197 4.54 15.41 12.60
CA TRP A 197 4.50 16.16 11.34
C TRP A 197 5.80 16.92 11.06
N GLU A 198 6.49 17.34 12.10
CA GLU A 198 7.78 18.03 12.03
C GLU A 198 8.91 17.06 11.69
N ARG A 199 8.85 15.83 12.20
CA ARG A 199 9.86 14.78 11.99
C ARG A 199 9.55 13.84 10.83
N GLY A 200 8.28 13.78 10.41
CA GLY A 200 7.79 12.86 9.38
C GLY A 200 8.50 12.96 8.03
N LYS A 201 9.17 14.09 7.74
CA LYS A 201 10.02 14.25 6.57
C LYS A 201 11.14 13.20 6.49
N ASP A 202 11.62 12.70 7.63
CA ASP A 202 12.68 11.68 7.69
C ASP A 202 12.12 10.28 8.01
N ALA A 203 10.80 10.15 8.17
CA ALA A 203 10.16 8.86 8.39
C ALA A 203 10.15 8.05 7.08
N VAL A 204 10.45 6.76 7.20
CA VAL A 204 10.43 5.80 6.09
C VAL A 204 9.00 5.31 5.87
N TRP A 205 8.62 5.07 4.62
CA TRP A 205 7.31 4.49 4.32
C TRP A 205 7.17 3.11 4.96
N ARG A 206 5.97 2.82 5.45
CA ARG A 206 5.56 1.54 6.04
C ARG A 206 4.55 0.83 5.17
N VAL A 207 3.59 1.58 4.61
CA VAL A 207 2.60 1.06 3.67
C VAL A 207 2.50 2.04 2.51
N ILE A 208 2.50 1.53 1.28
CA ILE A 208 2.14 2.27 0.08
C ILE A 208 0.90 1.61 -0.50
N THR A 209 -0.19 2.36 -0.62
CA THR A 209 -1.42 1.92 -1.26
C THR A 209 -1.55 2.56 -2.63
N LEU A 210 -1.69 1.73 -3.66
CA LEU A 210 -2.18 2.15 -4.98
C LEU A 210 -3.66 1.87 -5.05
N PHE A 211 -4.45 2.82 -5.53
CA PHE A 211 -5.90 2.66 -5.62
C PHE A 211 -6.44 3.10 -6.97
N SER A 212 -7.64 2.66 -7.34
CA SER A 212 -8.34 3.19 -8.50
C SER A 212 -8.82 4.61 -8.22
N ASN A 213 -8.49 5.55 -9.11
CA ASN A 213 -9.23 6.81 -9.17
C ASN A 213 -10.63 6.49 -9.70
N HIS A 214 -11.62 6.46 -8.81
CA HIS A 214 -13.01 6.44 -9.23
C HIS A 214 -13.26 7.74 -10.01
N SER A 215 -13.39 7.62 -11.33
CA SER A 215 -13.82 8.69 -12.24
C SER A 215 -15.33 8.84 -12.20
#